data_AF-F2LRJ8-F1
#
_entry.id   AF-F2LRJ8-F1
#
_cell.length_a   1.000
_cell.length_b   1.000
_cell.length_c   1.000
_cell.angle_alpha   90.00
_cell.angle_beta   90.00
_cell.angle_gamma   90.00
#
_symmetry.space_group_name_H-M   'P 1'
#
loop_
_entity.id
_entity.type
_entity.pdbx_description
1 polymer ?
#
loop_
_entity_poly.entity_id
_entity_poly.type
_entity_poly.pdbx_seq_one_letter_code
_entity_poly.pdbx_strand_id
1 'polypeptide(L)'
;MVAFRSFLIAITFVTTLTPPASAQGGPQADQFQTQLEAEAQQGDLDSQNLLGIYLRGAKHDAVAGHAWFLKAAEQGHGRAAENAGLDYSMGQGVPRNDRLAVFWLQKAADH
;
A
#
# COMPACT_ATOMS: atom_id res chain seq x y z
N MET A 1 -23.62 -47.22 18.39
CA MET A 1 -23.23 -45.86 17.97
C MET A 1 -21.83 -45.59 18.51
N VAL A 2 -20.82 -45.69 17.66
CA VAL A 2 -19.41 -45.47 18.02
C VAL A 2 -19.07 -44.03 17.66
N ALA A 3 -18.76 -43.21 18.66
CA ALA A 3 -18.24 -41.86 18.49
C ALA A 3 -16.74 -41.95 18.15
N PHE A 4 -16.38 -41.63 16.90
CA PHE A 4 -14.99 -41.55 16.46
C PHE A 4 -14.44 -40.14 16.68
N ARG A 5 -13.19 -40.10 17.15
CA ARG A 5 -12.42 -38.92 17.55
C ARG A 5 -11.67 -38.27 16.37
N SER A 6 -11.45 -36.96 16.48
CA SER A 6 -10.27 -36.18 16.02
C SER A 6 -10.02 -35.87 14.54
N PHE A 7 -9.66 -34.58 14.33
CA PHE A 7 -8.77 -33.94 13.34
C PHE A 7 -9.19 -33.85 11.87
N LEU A 8 -9.23 -32.62 11.32
CA LEU A 8 -8.53 -32.24 10.07
C LEU A 8 -8.62 -30.73 9.80
N ILE A 9 -7.44 -30.15 9.57
CA ILE A 9 -7.13 -28.81 9.09
C ILE A 9 -7.60 -28.71 7.62
N ALA A 10 -8.39 -27.69 7.28
CA ALA A 10 -8.71 -27.38 5.89
C ALA A 10 -7.75 -26.32 5.35
N ILE A 11 -6.54 -26.76 4.95
CA ILE A 11 -5.72 -26.06 3.97
C ILE A 11 -6.33 -26.37 2.61
N THR A 12 -7.01 -25.42 1.99
CA THR A 12 -7.32 -25.50 0.55
C THR A 12 -6.33 -24.64 -0.21
N PHE A 13 -5.28 -25.32 -0.66
CA PHE A 13 -4.33 -24.89 -1.69
C PHE A 13 -5.11 -24.76 -3.01
N VAL A 14 -5.41 -23.53 -3.46
CA VAL A 14 -5.89 -23.28 -4.83
C VAL A 14 -4.71 -22.86 -5.70
N THR A 15 -4.67 -23.55 -6.83
CA THR A 15 -3.64 -23.64 -7.85
C THR A 15 -3.35 -22.32 -8.58
N THR A 16 -2.05 -21.96 -8.61
CA THR A 16 -1.29 -21.23 -9.64
C THR A 16 -2.05 -20.23 -10.53
N LEU A 17 -1.95 -18.94 -10.19
CA LEU A 17 -1.83 -17.90 -11.21
C LEU A 17 -0.41 -17.34 -11.13
N THR A 18 0.46 -17.80 -12.03
CA THR A 18 1.80 -17.24 -12.22
C THR A 18 1.65 -15.91 -12.95
N PRO A 19 1.92 -14.74 -12.35
CA PRO A 19 1.94 -13.48 -13.10
C PRO A 19 3.17 -13.45 -14.03
N PRO A 20 3.08 -12.77 -15.19
CA PRO A 20 4.14 -12.80 -16.19
C PRO A 20 5.40 -12.11 -15.69
N ALA A 21 6.52 -12.81 -15.80
CA ALA A 21 7.86 -12.26 -15.63
C ALA A 21 8.13 -11.21 -16.72
N SER A 22 8.05 -9.92 -16.37
CA SER A 22 8.64 -8.81 -17.15
C SER A 22 8.59 -7.51 -16.34
N ALA A 23 9.69 -7.18 -15.65
CA ALA A 23 10.27 -5.83 -15.47
C ALA A 23 10.93 -5.65 -14.08
N GLN A 24 12.24 -5.97 -14.04
CA GLN A 24 13.24 -5.43 -13.11
C GLN A 24 12.90 -5.45 -11.61
N GLY A 25 12.88 -6.66 -11.05
CA GLY A 25 12.95 -6.93 -9.62
C GLY A 25 13.08 -8.44 -9.45
N GLY A 26 14.00 -8.94 -8.64
CA GLY A 26 14.09 -10.39 -8.41
C GLY A 26 12.79 -10.95 -7.78
N PRO A 27 12.62 -12.28 -7.71
CA PRO A 27 11.43 -12.93 -7.13
C PRO A 27 11.02 -12.38 -5.75
N GLN A 28 12.01 -11.91 -4.99
CA GLN A 28 11.82 -11.33 -3.66
C GLN A 28 11.16 -9.94 -3.70
N ALA A 29 11.38 -9.12 -4.73
CA ALA A 29 10.74 -7.81 -4.88
C ALA A 29 9.25 -7.96 -5.22
N ASP A 30 8.90 -8.96 -6.03
CA ASP A 30 7.50 -9.24 -6.39
C ASP A 30 6.74 -9.87 -5.21
N GLN A 31 7.39 -10.76 -4.46
CA GLN A 31 6.84 -11.31 -3.20
C GLN A 31 6.65 -10.20 -2.15
N PHE A 32 7.64 -9.31 -2.00
CA PHE A 32 7.56 -8.17 -1.09
C PHE A 32 6.37 -7.26 -1.42
N GLN A 33 6.22 -6.88 -2.69
CA GLN A 33 5.08 -6.08 -3.14
C GLN A 33 3.75 -6.80 -2.86
N THR A 34 3.66 -8.09 -3.20
CA THR A 34 2.43 -8.86 -3.01
C THR A 34 2.01 -8.93 -1.54
N GLN A 35 2.96 -9.17 -0.63
CA GLN A 35 2.69 -9.17 0.80
C GLN A 35 2.26 -7.78 1.29
N LEU A 36 2.97 -6.74 0.86
CA LEU A 36 2.70 -5.36 1.23
C LEU A 36 1.30 -4.90 0.77
N GLU A 37 0.89 -5.29 -0.44
CA GLU A 37 -0.46 -5.07 -0.96
C GLU A 37 -1.53 -5.78 -0.12
N ALA A 38 -1.29 -7.03 0.30
CA ALA A 38 -2.23 -7.77 1.11
C ALA A 38 -2.47 -7.10 2.49
N GLU A 39 -1.41 -6.66 3.16
CA GLU A 39 -1.50 -5.95 4.44
C GLU A 39 -2.15 -4.57 4.29
N ALA A 40 -1.75 -3.82 3.26
CA ALA A 40 -2.34 -2.52 2.96
C ALA A 40 -3.84 -2.62 2.65
N GLN A 41 -4.28 -3.69 1.98
CA GLN A 41 -5.69 -3.98 1.71
C GLN A 41 -6.48 -4.36 2.97
N GLN A 42 -5.84 -4.99 3.95
CA GLN A 42 -6.43 -5.30 5.26
C GLN A 42 -6.62 -4.06 6.14
N GLY A 43 -6.10 -2.91 5.73
CA GLY A 43 -6.26 -1.64 6.45
C GLY A 43 -5.06 -1.25 7.30
N ASP A 44 -3.95 -1.97 7.21
CA ASP A 44 -2.74 -1.59 7.94
C ASP A 44 -2.17 -0.27 7.40
N LEU A 45 -2.14 0.75 8.25
CA LEU A 45 -1.80 2.13 7.85
C LEU A 45 -0.32 2.28 7.49
N ASP A 46 0.56 1.57 8.20
CA ASP A 46 1.98 1.59 7.94
C ASP A 46 2.30 0.92 6.60
N SER A 47 1.66 -0.21 6.31
CA SER A 47 1.77 -0.92 5.03
C SER A 47 1.15 -0.14 3.88
N GLN A 48 0.03 0.58 4.08
CA GLN A 48 -0.49 1.51 3.07
C GLN A 48 0.51 2.63 2.76
N ASN A 49 1.11 3.26 3.78
CA ASN A 49 2.14 4.28 3.58
C ASN A 49 3.39 3.70 2.90
N LEU A 50 3.86 2.54 3.34
CA LEU A 50 5.04 1.89 2.78
C LEU A 50 4.81 1.45 1.33
N LEU A 51 3.61 0.99 0.98
CA LEU A 51 3.23 0.69 -0.39
C LEU A 51 3.27 1.94 -1.26
N GLY A 52 2.78 3.07 -0.74
CA GLY A 52 2.89 4.37 -1.38
C GLY A 52 4.36 4.75 -1.70
N ILE A 53 5.25 4.59 -0.73
CA ILE A 53 6.69 4.84 -0.88
C ILE A 53 7.30 3.91 -1.92
N TYR A 54 7.00 2.61 -1.84
CA TYR A 54 7.53 1.59 -2.75
C TYR A 54 7.11 1.84 -4.19
N LEU A 55 5.83 2.15 -4.42
CA LEU A 55 5.30 2.43 -5.75
C LEU A 55 5.91 3.70 -6.35
N ARG A 56 5.91 4.81 -5.59
CA ARG A 56 6.48 6.09 -6.04
C ARG A 56 7.97 5.98 -6.35
N GLY A 57 8.72 5.27 -5.52
CA GLY A 57 10.17 5.11 -5.64
C GLY A 57 10.55 3.95 -6.56
N ALA A 58 10.52 2.73 -6.02
CA ALA A 58 11.09 1.55 -6.68
C ALA A 58 10.37 1.18 -7.99
N LYS A 59 9.05 1.37 -8.06
CA LYS A 59 8.27 1.09 -9.28
C LYS A 59 8.07 2.31 -10.18
N HIS A 60 8.52 3.49 -9.75
CA HIS A 60 8.33 4.77 -10.46
C HIS A 60 6.86 5.07 -10.81
N ASP A 61 5.91 4.54 -10.04
CA ASP A 61 4.48 4.78 -10.17
C ASP A 61 4.02 5.76 -9.08
N ALA A 62 4.27 7.04 -9.34
CA ALA A 62 3.88 8.11 -8.43
C ALA A 62 2.36 8.26 -8.31
N VAL A 63 1.59 7.90 -9.35
CA VAL A 63 0.12 8.00 -9.33
C VAL A 63 -0.45 6.99 -8.34
N ALA A 64 -0.04 5.73 -8.45
CA ALA A 64 -0.46 4.69 -7.52
C ALA A 64 0.08 4.97 -6.11
N GLY A 65 1.33 5.46 -6.01
CA GLY A 65 1.93 5.86 -4.74
C GLY A 65 1.09 6.90 -4.00
N HIS A 66 0.70 7.97 -4.70
CA HIS A 66 -0.14 9.03 -4.17
C HIS A 66 -1.51 8.53 -3.69
N ALA A 67 -2.15 7.65 -4.45
CA ALA A 67 -3.45 7.08 -4.08
C ALA A 67 -3.39 6.31 -2.74
N TRP A 68 -2.31 5.57 -2.49
CA TRP A 68 -2.12 4.88 -1.22
C TRP A 68 -1.82 5.83 -0.05
N PHE A 69 -1.08 6.91 -0.29
CA PHE A 69 -0.90 7.95 0.71
C PHE A 69 -2.23 8.60 1.10
N LEU A 70 -3.08 8.96 0.14
CA LEU A 70 -4.41 9.50 0.44
C LEU A 70 -5.24 8.53 1.26
N LYS A 71 -5.26 7.24 0.90
CA LYS A 71 -6.02 6.22 1.63
C LYS A 71 -5.59 6.12 3.10
N ALA A 72 -4.30 6.10 3.38
CA ALA A 72 -3.79 6.08 4.76
C ALA A 72 -4.02 7.42 5.49
N ALA A 73 -3.83 8.55 4.79
CA ALA A 73 -4.04 9.89 5.33
C ALA A 73 -5.52 10.15 5.71
N GLU A 74 -6.47 9.63 4.93
CA GLU A 74 -7.90 9.69 5.22
C GLU A 74 -8.27 8.96 6.51
N GLN A 75 -7.49 7.93 6.87
CA GLN A 75 -7.63 7.18 8.13
C GLN A 75 -6.82 7.79 9.29
N GLY A 76 -6.18 8.95 9.10
CA GLY A 76 -5.45 9.68 10.13
C GLY A 76 -3.97 9.32 10.25
N HIS A 77 -3.37 8.66 9.26
CA HIS A 77 -1.94 8.37 9.28
C HIS A 77 -1.10 9.62 8.94
N GLY A 78 -0.49 10.25 9.94
CA GLY A 78 0.22 11.53 9.81
C GLY A 78 1.32 11.54 8.74
N ARG A 79 2.19 10.52 8.70
CA ARG A 79 3.26 10.42 7.67
C ARG A 79 2.73 10.26 6.26
N ALA A 80 1.56 9.63 6.10
CA ALA A 80 0.94 9.49 4.79
C ALA A 80 0.31 10.81 4.34
N ALA A 81 -0.30 11.55 5.27
CA ALA A 81 -0.79 12.90 5.02
C ALA A 81 0.35 13.85 4.62
N GLU A 82 1.51 13.76 5.27
CA GLU A 82 2.70 14.51 4.87
C GLU A 82 3.13 14.19 3.44
N ASN A 83 3.25 12.90 3.11
CA ASN A 83 3.59 12.45 1.76
C ASN A 83 2.59 12.94 0.70
N ALA A 84 1.28 12.84 0.97
CA ALA A 84 0.24 13.33 0.07
C ALA A 84 0.33 14.86 -0.12
N GLY A 85 0.60 15.60 0.95
CA GLY A 85 0.78 17.05 0.89
C GLY A 85 2.00 17.45 0.05
N LEU A 86 3.11 16.74 0.21
CA LEU A 86 4.33 16.92 -0.59
C LEU A 86 4.09 16.59 -2.06
N ASP A 87 3.37 15.52 -2.37
CA ASP A 87 3.01 15.15 -3.75
C ASP A 87 2.20 16.26 -4.43
N TYR A 88 1.21 16.84 -3.74
CA TYR A 88 0.48 18.00 -4.26
C TYR A 88 1.35 19.24 -4.41
N SER A 89 2.31 19.49 -3.51
CA SER A 89 3.20 20.64 -3.63
C SER A 89 4.14 20.54 -4.83
N MET A 90 4.59 19.32 -5.14
CA MET A 90 5.58 19.06 -6.19
C MET A 90 4.95 18.64 -7.52
N GLY A 91 3.67 18.26 -7.52
CA GLY A 91 3.01 17.66 -8.67
C GLY A 91 3.49 16.24 -8.97
N GLN A 92 3.78 15.44 -7.93
CA GLN A 92 4.24 14.05 -8.07
C GLN A 92 3.04 13.11 -8.13
N GLY A 93 2.82 12.45 -9.26
CA GLY A 93 1.67 11.53 -9.44
C GLY A 93 0.31 12.22 -9.55
N VAL A 94 0.24 13.53 -9.28
CA VAL A 94 -0.96 14.37 -9.37
C VAL A 94 -0.60 15.78 -9.83
N PRO A 95 -1.54 16.55 -10.41
CA PRO A 95 -1.30 17.96 -10.71
C PRO A 95 -0.97 18.74 -9.43
N ARG A 96 -0.02 19.68 -9.54
CA ARG A 96 0.35 20.56 -8.43
C ARG A 96 -0.86 21.33 -7.91
N ASN A 97 -1.06 21.32 -6.60
CA ASN A 97 -2.15 22.02 -5.93
C ASN A 97 -1.74 22.45 -4.52
N ASP A 98 -1.26 23.69 -4.40
CA ASP A 98 -0.74 24.22 -3.15
C ASP A 98 -1.81 24.29 -2.03
N ARG A 99 -3.08 24.44 -2.39
CA ARG A 99 -4.18 24.43 -1.40
C ARG A 99 -4.38 23.05 -0.80
N LEU A 100 -4.35 21.99 -1.62
CA LEU A 100 -4.42 20.62 -1.12
C LEU A 100 -3.14 20.22 -0.39
N ALA A 101 -1.98 20.72 -0.82
CA ALA A 101 -0.71 20.52 -0.12
C ALA A 101 -0.79 21.02 1.33
N VAL A 102 -1.19 22.28 1.52
CA VAL A 102 -1.35 22.86 2.87
C VAL A 102 -2.39 22.10 3.70
N PHE A 103 -3.52 21.73 3.10
CA PHE A 103 -4.56 20.97 3.80
C PHE A 103 -4.03 19.64 4.36
N TRP A 104 -3.31 18.86 3.55
CA TRP A 104 -2.78 17.57 3.99
C TRP A 104 -1.60 17.71 4.94
N LEU A 105 -0.74 18.71 4.76
CA LEU A 105 0.36 19.00 5.70
C LEU A 105 -0.16 19.47 7.07
N GLN A 106 -1.24 20.24 7.11
CA GLN A 106 -1.89 20.60 8.36
C GLN A 106 -2.46 19.38 9.07
N LYS A 107 -3.19 18.52 8.34
CA LYS A 107 -3.66 17.24 8.88
C LYS A 107 -2.52 16.37 9.40
N ALA A 108 -1.37 16.37 8.73
CA ALA A 108 -0.20 15.62 9.18
C ALA A 108 0.33 16.11 10.54
N ALA A 109 0.23 17.41 10.82
CA ALA A 109 0.68 18.00 12.09
C ALA A 109 -0.31 17.80 13.25
N ASP A 110 -1.57 17.47 12.96
CA ASP A 110 -2.61 17.21 13.95
C ASP A 110 -2.57 15.76 14.52
N HIS A 111 -1.63 14.92 14.05
CA HIS A 111 -1.47 13.51 14.38
C HIS A 111 -0.06 13.19 14.89
#